data_AF-A0AAD6AE38-F1
#
_entry.id   AF-A0AAD6AE38-F1
#
_cell.length_a   1.000
_cell.length_b   1.000
_cell.length_c   1.000
_cell.angle_alpha   90.00
_cell.angle_beta   90.00
_cell.angle_gamma   90.00
#
_symmetry.space_group_name_H-M   'P 1'
#
loop_
_entity.id
_entity.type
_entity.pdbx_description
1 polymer ?
#
loop_
_entity_poly.entity_id
_entity_poly.type
_entity_poly.pdbx_seq_one_letter_code
_entity_poly.pdbx_strand_id
1 'polypeptide(L)'
;MKFLERHRVLSGSSEVRDDKSKREILLLSFNQRRVPRVLQSRFSLPLALVCVPSSPAKTTKFKITVDTNQPPVDLSVLFPEFSTKSEDKEGNSLAFQFLAGAKVTVVASKTS
;
A
#
# COMPACT_ATOMS: atom_id res chain seq x y z
N MET A 1 25.19 -33.01 20.48
CA MET A 1 25.52 -31.59 20.29
C MET A 1 24.40 -30.93 19.50
N LYS A 2 23.68 -29.96 20.08
CA LYS A 2 22.65 -29.19 19.36
C LYS A 2 23.33 -27.97 18.73
N PHE A 3 23.38 -27.91 17.40
CA PHE A 3 23.93 -26.77 16.67
C PHE A 3 22.88 -25.65 16.66
N LEU A 4 23.22 -24.49 17.21
CA LEU A 4 22.34 -23.33 17.28
C LEU A 4 22.36 -22.60 15.93
N GLU A 5 21.29 -22.76 15.15
CA GLU A 5 21.14 -22.11 13.85
C GLU A 5 20.78 -20.62 14.07
N ARG A 6 21.76 -19.73 13.93
CA ARG A 6 21.53 -18.28 13.95
C ARG A 6 20.95 -17.85 12.60
N HIS A 7 19.63 -17.82 12.48
CA HIS A 7 18.96 -17.14 11.38
C HIS A 7 19.15 -15.63 11.54
N ARG A 8 19.98 -15.03 10.69
CA ARG A 8 20.09 -13.57 10.58
C ARG A 8 19.17 -13.12 9.45
N VAL A 9 18.03 -12.52 9.81
CA VAL A 9 17.15 -11.86 8.83
C VAL A 9 17.79 -10.53 8.46
N LEU A 10 18.10 -10.35 7.18
CA LEU A 10 18.56 -9.07 6.64
C LEU A 10 17.39 -8.46 5.86
N SER A 11 16.76 -7.44 6.46
CA SER A 11 15.73 -6.65 5.78
C SER A 11 16.42 -5.65 4.87
N GLY A 12 16.32 -5.85 3.55
CA GLY A 12 16.80 -4.91 2.55
C GLY A 12 15.62 -4.18 1.89
N SER A 13 15.57 -2.86 2.03
CA SER A 13 14.63 -2.03 1.28
C SER A 13 15.18 -1.81 -0.13
N SER A 14 14.75 -2.61 -1.11
CA SER A 14 15.03 -2.32 -2.52
C SER A 14 14.01 -1.30 -3.04
N GLU A 15 14.49 -0.08 -3.28
CA GLU A 15 13.70 1.00 -3.88
C GLU A 15 13.72 0.87 -5.41
N VAL A 16 12.74 0.17 -5.97
CA VAL A 16 12.50 0.16 -7.41
C VAL A 16 10.99 0.28 -7.66
N ARG A 17 10.60 1.48 -8.12
CA ARG A 17 9.25 1.96 -8.50
C ARG A 17 8.31 2.19 -7.30
N ASP A 18 8.02 3.47 -7.05
CA ASP A 18 7.18 4.05 -5.98
C ASP A 18 5.79 3.40 -5.82
N ASP A 19 5.77 2.18 -5.32
CA ASP A 19 4.66 1.63 -4.57
C ASP A 19 5.16 1.42 -3.14
N LYS A 20 4.92 2.40 -2.26
CA LYS A 20 5.40 2.39 -0.87
C LYS A 20 4.92 1.17 -0.06
N SER A 21 3.96 0.40 -0.58
CA SER A 21 3.42 -0.79 0.06
C SER A 21 4.20 -2.06 -0.29
N LYS A 22 4.88 -2.12 -1.45
CA LYS A 22 5.66 -3.28 -1.86
C LYS A 22 6.97 -3.36 -1.08
N ARG A 23 7.17 -4.50 -0.43
CA ARG A 23 8.37 -4.82 0.33
C ARG A 23 8.99 -6.08 -0.23
N GLU A 24 10.31 -6.14 -0.11
CA GLU A 24 11.11 -7.28 -0.51
C GLU A 24 11.97 -7.72 0.67
N ILE A 25 12.05 -9.03 0.89
CA ILE A 25 12.94 -9.61 1.90
C ILE A 25 13.87 -10.58 1.20
N LEU A 26 15.15 -10.48 1.54
CA LEU A 26 16.19 -11.41 1.12
C LEU A 26 16.62 -12.25 2.32
N LEU A 27 16.40 -13.57 2.24
CA LEU A 27 16.93 -14.53 3.19
C LEU A 27 18.24 -15.12 2.68
N LEU A 28 19.27 -15.07 3.51
CA LEU A 28 20.52 -15.79 3.30
C LEU A 28 20.50 -17.09 4.10
N SER A 29 20.67 -18.23 3.43
CA SER A 29 20.72 -19.56 4.05
C SER A 29 21.96 -20.31 3.59
N PHE A 30 22.49 -21.19 4.44
CA PHE A 30 23.64 -22.04 4.13
C PHE A 30 23.23 -23.51 4.13
N ASN A 31 23.61 -24.25 3.09
CA ASN A 31 23.41 -25.70 3.10
C ASN A 31 24.47 -26.41 3.97
N GLN A 32 24.33 -27.73 4.11
CA GLN A 32 25.30 -28.56 4.86
C GLN A 32 26.75 -28.44 4.37
N ARG A 33 26.97 -28.01 3.11
CA ARG A 33 28.29 -27.78 2.51
C ARG A 33 28.78 -26.33 2.64
N ARG A 34 28.10 -25.50 3.46
CA ARG A 34 28.38 -24.06 3.65
C ARG A 34 28.31 -23.22 2.37
N VAL A 35 27.58 -23.69 1.37
CA VAL A 35 27.32 -22.90 0.16
C VAL A 35 26.19 -21.92 0.46
N PRO A 36 26.39 -20.59 0.32
CA PRO A 36 25.35 -19.60 0.55
C PRO A 36 24.27 -19.68 -0.53
N ARG A 37 23.03 -19.52 -0.12
CA ARG A 37 21.85 -19.39 -0.98
C ARG A 37 21.10 -18.13 -0.60
N VAL A 38 20.58 -17.46 -1.61
CA VAL A 38 19.70 -16.30 -1.46
C VAL A 38 18.29 -16.72 -1.84
N LEU A 39 17.33 -16.42 -0.97
CA LEU A 39 15.91 -16.56 -1.22
C LEU A 39 15.30 -15.17 -1.19
N GLN A 40 14.46 -14.86 -2.16
CA GLN A 40 13.81 -13.57 -2.30
C GLN A 40 12.31 -13.76 -2.17
N SER A 41 11.67 -12.92 -1.36
CA SER A 41 10.22 -12.89 -1.22
C SER A 41 9.72 -11.46 -1.34
N ARG A 42 8.59 -11.29 -2.05
CA ARG A 42 7.91 -10.01 -2.22
C ARG A 42 6.54 -10.08 -1.61
N PHE A 43 6.14 -9.04 -0.92
CA PHE A 43 4.82 -8.92 -0.33
C PHE A 43 4.37 -7.47 -0.32
N SER A 44 3.06 -7.27 -0.23
CA SER A 44 2.44 -5.95 -0.14
C SER A 44 1.94 -5.74 1.29
N LEU A 45 2.23 -4.56 1.83
CA LEU A 45 1.65 -4.11 3.08
C LEU A 45 0.22 -3.61 2.86
N PRO A 46 -0.72 -3.91 3.77
CA PRO A 46 -2.03 -3.26 3.77
C PRO A 46 -1.91 -1.73 3.74
N LEU A 47 -2.76 -1.06 2.96
CA LEU A 47 -2.74 0.39 2.80
C LEU A 47 -2.90 1.13 4.14
N ALA A 48 -3.69 0.57 5.06
CA ALA A 48 -3.89 1.06 6.43
C ALA A 48 -2.60 1.16 7.27
N LEU A 49 -1.52 0.46 6.89
CA LEU A 49 -0.23 0.53 7.60
C LEU A 49 0.69 1.64 7.07
N VAL A 50 0.40 2.19 5.89
CA VAL A 50 1.26 3.18 5.21
C VAL A 50 0.55 4.52 4.99
N CYS A 51 -0.75 4.58 5.26
CA CYS A 51 -1.61 5.75 5.10
C CYS A 51 -2.54 5.92 6.30
N VAL A 52 -3.00 7.16 6.50
CA VAL A 52 -4.06 7.51 7.46
C VAL A 52 -5.23 8.18 6.74
N PRO A 53 -6.48 8.03 7.20
CA PRO A 53 -7.63 8.74 6.64
C PRO A 53 -7.44 10.25 6.72
N SER A 54 -7.94 10.98 5.72
CA SER A 54 -7.86 12.44 5.64
C SER A 54 -9.12 13.02 5.03
N SER A 55 -9.35 14.31 5.23
CA SER A 55 -10.45 15.02 4.57
C SER A 55 -10.18 15.19 3.05
N PRO A 56 -11.17 15.06 2.17
CA PRO A 56 -10.99 15.33 0.74
C PRO A 56 -10.48 16.76 0.48
N ALA A 57 -9.51 16.91 -0.43
CA ALA A 57 -9.01 18.21 -0.83
C ALA A 57 -9.93 18.83 -1.91
N LYS A 58 -10.44 20.04 -1.66
CA LYS A 58 -11.32 20.75 -2.62
C LYS A 58 -10.58 21.25 -3.87
N THR A 59 -9.27 21.47 -3.76
CA THR A 59 -8.42 21.92 -4.87
C THR A 59 -7.16 21.06 -4.90
N THR A 60 -6.78 20.60 -6.10
CA THR A 60 -5.59 19.77 -6.30
C THR A 60 -4.79 20.33 -7.47
N LYS A 61 -3.47 20.23 -7.39
CA LYS A 61 -2.58 20.72 -8.46
C LYS A 61 -2.55 19.78 -9.67
N PHE A 62 -2.80 18.49 -9.43
CA PHE A 62 -2.75 17.44 -10.44
C PHE A 62 -4.00 16.59 -10.34
N LYS A 63 -4.64 16.33 -11.48
CA LYS A 63 -5.83 15.50 -11.60
C LYS A 63 -5.58 14.44 -12.67
N ILE A 64 -5.86 13.20 -12.33
CA ILE A 64 -5.82 12.06 -13.24
C ILE A 64 -7.24 11.48 -13.27
N THR A 65 -7.77 11.29 -14.47
CA THR A 65 -9.06 10.63 -14.68
C THR A 65 -8.79 9.25 -15.26
N VAL A 66 -9.39 8.22 -14.67
CA VAL A 66 -9.32 6.84 -15.15
C VAL A 66 -10.75 6.42 -15.48
N ASP A 67 -11.00 6.10 -16.75
CA ASP A 67 -12.29 5.60 -17.20
C ASP A 67 -12.29 4.07 -17.17
N THR A 68 -13.41 3.48 -16.76
CA THR A 68 -13.58 2.04 -16.66
C THR A 68 -14.86 1.61 -17.33
N ASN A 69 -14.84 0.49 -18.04
CA ASN A 69 -16.03 -0.10 -18.68
C ASN A 69 -17.04 -0.72 -17.68
N GLN A 70 -16.90 -0.43 -16.38
CA GLN A 70 -17.70 -0.99 -15.29
C GLN A 70 -18.45 0.12 -14.57
N PRO A 71 -19.61 -0.17 -13.94
CA PRO A 71 -20.35 0.83 -13.19
C PRO A 71 -19.50 1.39 -12.03
N PRO A 72 -19.72 2.66 -11.64
CA PRO A 72 -19.01 3.28 -10.53
C PRO A 72 -19.16 2.47 -9.24
N VAL A 73 -18.04 2.11 -8.62
CA VAL A 73 -18.02 1.35 -7.38
C VAL A 73 -18.09 2.29 -6.17
N ASP A 74 -18.82 1.89 -5.13
CA ASP A 74 -18.81 2.59 -3.85
C ASP A 74 -17.43 2.45 -3.19
N LEU A 75 -16.75 3.59 -3.06
CA LEU A 75 -15.42 3.68 -2.49
C LEU A 75 -15.40 3.33 -0.99
N SER A 76 -16.51 3.52 -0.28
CA SER A 76 -16.63 3.21 1.14
C SER A 76 -16.64 1.69 1.39
N VAL A 77 -17.14 0.91 0.43
CA VAL A 77 -17.13 -0.56 0.50
C VAL A 77 -15.74 -1.11 0.15
N LEU A 78 -15.05 -0.50 -0.81
CA LEU A 78 -13.71 -0.90 -1.21
C LEU A 78 -12.64 -0.57 -0.17
N PHE A 79 -12.79 0.57 0.52
CA PHE A 79 -11.82 1.13 1.46
C PHE A 79 -12.49 1.51 2.79
N PRO A 80 -13.06 0.54 3.53
CA PRO A 80 -13.81 0.81 4.74
C PRO A 80 -12.98 1.51 5.81
N GLU A 81 -11.67 1.22 5.88
CA GLU A 81 -10.75 1.85 6.82
C GLU A 81 -10.51 3.35 6.56
N PHE A 82 -10.82 3.84 5.35
CA PHE A 82 -10.67 5.24 4.95
C PHE A 82 -12.01 5.98 4.83
N SER A 83 -13.12 5.28 5.07
CA SER A 83 -14.44 5.88 5.14
C SER A 83 -14.57 6.68 6.44
N THR A 84 -14.20 7.96 6.41
CA THR A 84 -14.54 8.86 7.50
C THR A 84 -16.05 9.05 7.50
N LYS A 85 -16.70 8.96 8.66
CA LYS A 85 -18.14 9.30 8.85
C LYS A 85 -18.39 10.80 8.68
N SER A 86 -17.85 11.41 7.62
CA SER A 86 -18.06 12.79 7.25
C SER A 86 -19.42 12.95 6.58
N GLU A 87 -19.98 14.13 6.76
CA GLU A 87 -21.35 14.55 6.42
C GLU A 87 -21.70 14.49 4.92
N ASP A 88 -20.73 14.21 4.04
CA ASP A 88 -20.96 13.95 2.62
C ASP A 88 -21.60 12.56 2.44
N LYS A 89 -22.94 12.56 2.39
CA LYS A 89 -23.86 11.40 2.34
C LYS A 89 -23.69 10.43 1.17
N GLU A 90 -22.65 10.57 0.35
CA GLU A 90 -22.66 10.02 -1.01
C GLU A 90 -21.61 8.95 -1.31
N GLY A 91 -20.70 8.65 -0.38
CA GLY A 91 -19.75 7.52 -0.45
C GLY A 91 -18.81 7.52 -1.67
N ASN A 92 -18.82 8.60 -2.45
CA ASN A 92 -18.21 8.69 -3.78
C ASN A 92 -16.82 9.32 -3.76
N SER A 93 -16.35 9.77 -2.60
CA SER A 93 -15.03 10.32 -2.44
C SER A 93 -14.38 9.77 -1.17
N LEU A 94 -13.08 9.53 -1.26
CA LEU A 94 -12.26 9.16 -0.12
C LEU A 94 -10.94 9.93 -0.21
N ALA A 95 -10.33 10.19 0.93
CA ALA A 95 -8.99 10.75 0.97
C ALA A 95 -8.14 10.11 2.05
N PHE A 96 -6.86 9.98 1.74
CA PHE A 96 -5.87 9.48 2.67
C PHE A 96 -4.57 10.25 2.51
N GLN A 97 -3.80 10.26 3.58
CA GLN A 97 -2.47 10.84 3.64
C GLN A 97 -1.46 9.73 3.92
N PHE A 98 -0.44 9.62 3.08
CA PHE A 98 0.69 8.75 3.36
C PHE A 98 1.42 9.25 4.61
N LEU A 99 2.01 8.35 5.39
CA LEU A 99 2.82 8.72 6.56
C LEU A 99 3.98 9.69 6.22
N ALA A 100 4.42 9.69 4.96
CA ALA A 100 5.41 10.64 4.43
C ALA A 100 4.85 12.04 4.09
N GLY A 101 3.56 12.30 4.35
CA GLY A 101 2.92 13.61 4.22
C GLY A 101 2.11 13.83 2.93
N ALA A 102 2.31 13.04 1.88
CA ALA A 102 1.58 13.18 0.63
C ALA A 102 0.07 12.87 0.80
N LYS A 103 -0.80 13.73 0.31
CA LYS A 103 -2.26 13.61 0.44
C LYS A 103 -2.89 13.32 -0.92
N VAL A 104 -3.76 12.32 -0.95
CA VAL A 104 -4.46 11.87 -2.16
C VAL A 104 -5.96 11.89 -1.91
N THR A 105 -6.71 12.32 -2.91
CA THR A 105 -8.18 12.26 -2.92
C THR A 105 -8.59 11.46 -4.15
N VAL A 106 -9.43 10.46 -3.93
CA VAL A 106 -9.99 9.61 -4.98
C VAL A 106 -11.48 9.89 -5.04
N VAL A 107 -12.00 10.07 -6.25
CA VAL A 107 -13.42 10.34 -6.50
C VAL A 107 -13.92 9.36 -7.54
N ALA A 108 -15.01 8.67 -7.21
CA ALA A 108 -15.76 7.86 -8.15
C ALA A 108 -16.79 8.76 -8.85
N SER A 109 -16.62 8.96 -10.16
CA SER A 109 -17.59 9.72 -10.95
C SER A 109 -18.86 8.91 -11.13
N LYS A 110 -20.03 9.51 -10.83
CA LYS A 110 -21.35 8.89 -11.05
C LYS A 110 -21.91 9.16 -12.45
N THR A 111 -21.30 10.10 -13.17
CA THR A 111 -21.68 10.49 -14.54
C THR A 111 -20.40 10.78 -15.31
N SER A 112 -20.13 10.02 -16.38
CA SER A 112 -19.13 10.37 -17.39
C SER A 112 -19.77 11.21 -18.49
#